data_AF-A0A3D3QAK7-F1
#
_entry.id   AF-A0A3D3QAK7-F1
#
_cell.length_a   1.000
_cell.length_b   1.000
_cell.length_c   1.000
_cell.angle_alpha   90.00
_cell.angle_beta   90.00
_cell.angle_gamma   90.00
#
_symmetry.space_group_name_H-M   'P 1'
#
loop_
_entity.id
_entity.type
_entity.pdbx_description
1 polymer ?
#
loop_
_entity_poly.entity_id
_entity_poly.type
_entity_poly.pdbx_seq_one_letter_code
_entity_poly.pdbx_strand_id
1 'polypeptide(L)' 'DGEFFEVLPLYAMNILIGFARMDGRTIGVVANQPKVLAGTLDYDSSEKAARFIRFCDAF' A
#
# COMPACT_ATOMS: atom_id res chain seq x y z
N ASP A 1 16.09 -3.33 -11.58
CA ASP A 1 15.04 -3.92 -10.74
C ASP A 1 14.22 -2.83 -10.10
N GLY A 2 12.93 -2.78 -10.42
CA GLY A 2 12.00 -1.84 -9.81
C GLY A 2 11.75 -2.23 -8.37
N GLU A 3 12.46 -1.58 -7.45
CA GLU A 3 12.34 -1.86 -6.02
C GLU A 3 11.03 -1.27 -5.47
N PHE A 4 10.29 -2.12 -4.76
CA PHE A 4 9.12 -1.74 -3.99
C PHE A 4 9.41 -1.95 -2.51
N PHE A 5 9.32 -0.88 -1.73
CA PHE A 5 9.45 -0.93 -0.29
C PHE A 5 8.06 -1.03 0.35
N GLU A 6 7.65 -2.27 0.65
CA GLU A 6 6.36 -2.54 1.28
C GLU A 6 6.35 -2.08 2.75
N VAL A 7 5.26 -1.41 3.15
CA VAL A 7 5.03 -0.93 4.51
C VAL A 7 3.97 -1.81 5.19
N LEU A 8 4.30 -2.29 6.39
CA LEU A 8 3.44 -3.19 7.19
C LEU A 8 3.03 -4.48 6.43
N PRO A 9 3.99 -5.29 5.95
CA PRO A 9 3.70 -6.44 5.06
C PRO A 9 2.87 -7.54 5.71
N LEU A 10 2.84 -7.62 7.05
CA LEU A 10 2.12 -8.66 7.79
C LEU A 10 0.77 -8.20 8.36
N TYR A 11 0.37 -6.94 8.14
CA TYR A 11 -0.90 -6.39 8.61
C TYR A 11 -1.83 -6.13 7.42
N ALA A 12 -3.08 -6.57 7.49
CA ALA A 12 -4.09 -6.42 6.42
C ALA A 12 -3.52 -6.74 5.02
N MET A 13 -3.09 -7.98 4.82
CA MET A 13 -2.37 -8.44 3.62
C MET A 13 -3.22 -8.44 2.33
N ASN A 14 -4.51 -8.17 2.42
CA ASN A 14 -5.44 -7.91 1.32
C ASN A 14 -5.25 -6.55 0.65
N ILE A 15 -4.50 -5.62 1.27
CA ILE A 15 -4.05 -4.37 0.65
C ILE A 15 -2.53 -4.20 0.82
N LEU A 16 -1.84 -3.95 -0.29
CA LEU A 16 -0.43 -3.58 -0.33
C LEU A 16 -0.33 -2.06 -0.26
N ILE A 17 0.57 -1.58 0.60
CA ILE A 17 0.98 -0.17 0.64
C ILE A 17 2.51 -0.11 0.64
N GLY A 18 3.09 0.92 0.03
CA GLY A 18 4.53 1.08 0.06
C GLY A 18 5.04 2.13 -0.92
N PHE A 19 6.36 2.28 -0.95
CA PHE A 19 7.02 3.28 -1.78
C PHE A 19 7.75 2.63 -2.94
N ALA A 20 7.76 3.31 -4.08
CA ALA A 20 8.55 2.93 -5.25
C ALA A 20 9.11 4.17 -5.94
N ARG A 21 9.89 3.95 -6.99
CA ARG A 21 10.38 5.00 -7.91
C ARG A 21 9.82 4.78 -9.30
N MET A 22 9.23 5.82 -9.88
CA MET A 22 8.77 5.85 -11.27
C MET A 22 9.30 7.12 -11.93
N ASP A 23 10.03 6.99 -13.03
CA ASP A 23 10.70 8.10 -13.74
C ASP A 23 11.52 9.01 -12.81
N GLY A 24 12.25 8.38 -11.87
CA GLY A 24 13.08 9.07 -10.86
C GLY A 24 12.29 9.72 -9.71
N ARG A 25 10.96 9.78 -9.79
CA ARG A 25 10.09 10.38 -8.76
C ARG A 25 9.66 9.34 -7.74
N THR A 26 9.57 9.74 -6.47
CA THR A 26 8.98 8.91 -5.41
C THR A 26 7.48 8.81 -5.65
N ILE A 27 6.94 7.59 -5.57
CA ILE A 27 5.50 7.36 -5.60
C ILE A 27 5.08 6.52 -4.39
N GLY A 28 3.88 6.79 -3.87
CA GLY A 28 3.17 5.90 -2.97
C GLY A 28 2.27 4.97 -3.77
N VAL A 29 2.30 3.68 -3.48
CA VAL A 29 1.47 2.66 -4.13
C VAL A 29 0.45 2.15 -3.12
N VAL A 30 -0.81 2.06 -3.55
CA VAL A 30 -1.88 1.38 -2.83
C VAL A 30 -2.53 0.41 -3.81
N ALA A 31 -2.53 -0.88 -3.49
CA ALA A 31 -3.00 -1.91 -4.41
C ALA A 31 -3.70 -3.07 -3.70
N ASN A 32 -4.85 -3.50 -4.21
CA ASN A 32 -5.53 -4.70 -3.74
C ASN A 32 -4.68 -5.96 -4.05
N GLN A 33 -4.65 -6.90 -3.10
CA GLN A 33 -3.98 -8.19 -3.24
C GLN A 33 -5.02 -9.32 -3.36
N PRO A 34 -5.37 -9.79 -4.58
CA PRO A 34 -6.41 -10.78 -4.76
C PRO A 34 -6.13 -12.14 -4.10
N LYS A 35 -4.86 -12.47 -3.84
CA LYS A 35 -4.49 -13.73 -3.18
C LYS A 35 -4.89 -13.79 -1.70
N VAL A 36 -5.28 -12.66 -1.10
CA VAL A 36 -5.74 -12.58 0.30
C VAL A 36 -7.15 -12.00 0.31
N LEU A 37 -8.12 -12.75 0.84
CA LEU A 37 -9.53 -12.34 0.94
C LEU A 37 -10.11 -11.80 -0.39
N ALA A 38 -9.68 -12.35 -1.53
CA ALA A 38 -10.04 -11.88 -2.87
C ALA A 38 -9.68 -10.40 -3.17
N GLY A 39 -8.82 -9.78 -2.35
CA GLY A 39 -8.49 -8.35 -2.46
C GLY A 39 -9.60 -7.42 -1.96
N THR A 40 -10.58 -7.97 -1.23
CA THR A 40 -11.71 -7.22 -0.68
C THR A 40 -11.23 -6.27 0.42
N LEU A 41 -11.81 -5.07 0.47
CA LEU A 41 -11.56 -4.11 1.55
C LEU A 41 -12.42 -4.47 2.77
N ASP A 42 -11.75 -4.56 3.91
CA ASP A 42 -12.30 -4.73 5.25
C ASP A 42 -11.88 -3.55 6.15
N TYR A 43 -12.19 -3.62 7.44
CA TYR A 43 -11.85 -2.57 8.40
C TYR A 43 -10.32 -2.29 8.45
N ASP A 44 -9.51 -3.33 8.63
CA ASP A 44 -8.06 -3.20 8.81
C ASP A 44 -7.35 -2.69 7.55
N SER A 45 -7.72 -3.21 6.37
CA SER A 45 -7.17 -2.75 5.09
C SER A 45 -7.60 -1.31 4.77
N SER A 46 -8.82 -0.92 5.13
CA SER A 46 -9.28 0.46 4.98
C SER A 46 -8.49 1.42 5.87
N GLU A 47 -8.27 1.08 7.14
CA GLU A 47 -7.47 1.90 8.06
C GLU A 47 -6.00 1.98 7.60
N LYS A 48 -5.42 0.84 7.20
CA LYS A 48 -4.05 0.74 6.66
C LYS A 48 -3.86 1.65 5.46
N ALA A 49 -4.75 1.58 4.47
CA ALA A 49 -4.68 2.40 3.27
C ALA A 49 -4.90 3.89 3.58
N ALA A 50 -5.93 4.22 4.39
CA ALA A 50 -6.25 5.61 4.72
C ALA A 50 -5.09 6.32 5.43
N ARG A 51 -4.44 5.66 6.40
CA ARG A 51 -3.29 6.24 7.11
C ARG A 51 -2.09 6.45 6.18
N PHE A 52 -1.86 5.52 5.26
CA PHE A 52 -0.79 5.65 4.28
C PHE A 52 -1.04 6.80 3.29
N ILE A 53 -2.25 6.90 2.75
CA ILE A 53 -2.65 7.99 1.84
C ILE A 53 -2.46 9.35 2.53
N ARG A 54 -2.91 9.49 3.80
CA ARG A 54 -2.73 10.72 4.57
C ARG A 54 -1.26 11.06 4.81
N PHE A 55 -0.39 10.06 4.97
CA PHE A 55 1.04 10.28 5.08
C PHE A 55 1.63 10.80 3.75
N CYS A 56 1.26 10.19 2.62
CA CYS A 56 1.68 10.65 1.28
C CYS A 56 1.10 12.01 0.88
N ASP A 57 -0.05 12.42 1.43
CA ASP A 57 -0.61 13.75 1.22
C ASP A 57 0.17 14.82 2.02
N ALA A 58 0.68 14.45 3.19
CA ALA A 58 1.43 15.36 4.06
C ALA A 58 2.89 15.60 3.63
N PHE A 59 3.47 14.70 2.82
CA PHE A 59 4.89 14.71 2.41
C PHE A 59 5.06 14.29 0.95
#